data_AF-A0A9W4DRF1-F1
#
_entry.id   AF-A0A9W4DRF1-F1
#
_cell.length_a   1.000
_cell.length_b   1.000
_cell.length_c   1.000
_cell.angle_alpha   90.00
_cell.angle_beta   90.00
_cell.angle_gamma   90.00
#
_symmetry.space_group_name_H-M   'P 1'
#
loop_
_entity.id
_entity.type
_entity.pdbx_description
1 polymer ?
#
loop_
_entity_poly.entity_id
_entity_poly.type
_entity_poly.pdbx_seq_one_letter_code
_entity_poly.pdbx_strand_id
1 'polypeptide(L)'
;MSELAELEEWVTLIDACVEPLAKRPVDLTDPGWAEKMRKRPHPLDEAGVRPEAEAALREVLSRYEEGGEDARVALRALLDRCGSFRWATSLPYEPTQRGFRQRLLEISVEDQGIDGRDMMVGLNGLSGKARDAGVDIRPLLREVAALSSDVDVQGMGSTRSILLRATEMEPPALW
;
A
#
# COMPACT_ATOMS: atom_id res chain seq x y z
N MET A 1 -4.79 25.86 9.08
CA MET A 1 -3.99 24.70 9.51
C MET A 1 -3.01 24.40 8.38
N SER A 2 -1.97 23.58 8.56
CA SER A 2 -1.15 23.19 7.40
C SER A 2 -1.94 22.16 6.57
N GLU A 3 -1.74 22.13 5.25
CA GLU A 3 -2.42 21.17 4.37
C GLU A 3 -2.15 19.70 4.78
N LEU A 4 -0.96 19.42 5.31
CA LEU A 4 -0.63 18.10 5.84
C LEU A 4 -1.48 17.75 7.08
N ALA A 5 -1.75 18.71 7.97
CA ALA A 5 -2.59 18.47 9.14
C ALA A 5 -4.05 18.19 8.74
N GLU A 6 -4.55 18.85 7.69
CA GLU A 6 -5.89 18.58 7.13
C GLU A 6 -5.97 17.17 6.53
N LEU A 7 -4.92 16.74 5.82
CA LEU A 7 -4.82 15.37 5.32
C LEU A 7 -4.74 14.34 6.45
N GLU A 8 -3.94 14.61 7.49
CA GLU A 8 -3.84 13.74 8.66
C GLU A 8 -5.19 13.55 9.37
N GLU A 9 -5.93 14.64 9.59
CA GLU A 9 -7.28 14.59 10.18
C GLU A 9 -8.23 13.77 9.31
N TRP A 10 -8.21 13.98 7.99
CA TRP A 10 -9.06 13.27 7.06
C TRP A 10 -8.80 11.77 7.03
N VAL A 11 -7.53 11.35 6.92
CA VAL A 11 -7.12 9.95 6.97
C VAL A 11 -7.49 9.31 8.30
N THR A 12 -7.30 10.03 9.42
CA THR A 12 -7.67 9.56 10.76
C THR A 12 -9.17 9.33 10.90
N LEU A 13 -10.00 10.21 10.33
CA LEU A 13 -11.46 10.05 10.34
C LEU A 13 -11.90 8.81 9.54
N ILE A 14 -11.29 8.58 8.36
CA ILE A 14 -11.60 7.38 7.56
C ILE A 14 -11.14 6.11 8.28
N ASP A 15 -9.94 6.13 8.89
CA ASP A 15 -9.43 5.01 9.68
C ASP A 15 -10.43 4.61 10.79
N ALA A 16 -10.93 5.59 11.54
CA ALA A 16 -11.91 5.38 12.60
C ALA A 16 -13.25 4.79 12.09
N CYS A 17 -13.68 5.14 10.87
CA CYS A 17 -14.87 4.55 10.26
C CYS A 17 -14.67 3.07 9.89
N VAL A 18 -13.45 2.68 9.51
CA VAL A 18 -13.12 1.33 9.04
C VAL A 18 -12.67 0.41 10.18
N GLU A 19 -12.10 0.97 11.25
CA GLU A 19 -11.56 0.23 12.39
C GLU A 19 -12.49 -0.85 12.97
N PRO A 20 -13.82 -0.60 13.18
CA PRO A 20 -14.72 -1.62 13.68
C PRO A 20 -14.88 -2.83 12.75
N LEU A 21 -14.66 -2.64 11.45
CA LEU A 21 -14.68 -3.71 10.45
C LEU A 21 -13.38 -4.50 10.47
N ALA A 22 -12.25 -3.81 10.57
CA ALA A 22 -10.92 -4.41 10.64
C ALA A 22 -10.75 -5.29 11.90
N LYS A 23 -11.29 -4.83 13.04
CA LYS A 23 -11.21 -5.54 14.33
C LYS A 23 -12.31 -6.57 14.55
N ARG A 24 -13.21 -6.75 13.59
CA ARG A 24 -14.36 -7.64 13.75
C ARG A 24 -13.91 -9.10 13.79
N PRO A 25 -14.18 -9.85 14.88
CA PRO A 25 -13.77 -11.24 14.95
C PRO A 25 -14.51 -12.10 13.92
N VAL A 26 -13.81 -13.11 13.41
CA VAL A 26 -14.39 -14.16 12.57
C VAL A 26 -14.65 -15.36 13.47
N ASP A 27 -15.92 -15.79 13.53
CA ASP A 27 -16.27 -17.03 14.22
C ASP A 27 -15.87 -18.23 13.35
N LEU A 28 -14.73 -18.84 13.68
CA LEU A 28 -14.21 -20.02 12.97
C LEU A 28 -14.98 -21.31 13.30
N THR A 29 -15.87 -21.29 14.30
CA THR A 29 -16.68 -22.45 14.68
C THR A 29 -17.96 -22.58 13.85
N ASP A 30 -18.37 -21.49 13.18
CA ASP A 30 -19.49 -21.48 12.24
C ASP A 30 -19.12 -22.26 10.96
N PRO A 31 -19.79 -23.40 10.64
CA PRO A 31 -19.45 -24.19 9.45
C PRO A 31 -19.52 -23.41 8.13
N GLY A 32 -20.26 -22.30 8.08
CA GLY A 32 -20.38 -21.42 6.92
C GLY A 32 -19.43 -20.22 6.91
N TRP A 33 -18.50 -20.09 7.87
CA TRP A 33 -17.69 -18.88 8.06
C TRP A 33 -16.93 -18.46 6.79
N ALA A 34 -16.35 -19.42 6.06
CA ALA A 34 -15.54 -19.17 4.87
C ALA A 34 -16.38 -18.57 3.73
N GLU A 35 -17.60 -19.07 3.55
CA GLU A 35 -18.52 -18.56 2.54
C GLU A 35 -19.02 -17.15 2.92
N LYS A 36 -19.36 -16.94 4.19
CA LYS A 36 -19.75 -15.62 4.70
C LYS A 36 -18.64 -14.60 4.50
N MET A 37 -17.39 -14.96 4.79
CA MET A 37 -16.24 -14.09 4.55
C MET A 37 -16.03 -13.78 3.06
N ARG A 38 -16.17 -14.77 2.17
CA ARG A 38 -16.04 -14.54 0.72
C ARG A 38 -17.12 -13.63 0.15
N LYS A 39 -18.34 -13.69 0.71
CA LYS A 39 -19.50 -12.90 0.27
C LYS A 39 -19.59 -11.52 0.92
N ARG A 40 -18.71 -11.20 1.87
CA ARG A 40 -18.73 -9.91 2.54
C ARG A 40 -18.48 -8.77 1.54
N PRO A 41 -19.20 -7.65 1.69
CA PRO A 41 -18.84 -6.42 1.00
C PRO A 41 -17.40 -6.04 1.34
N HIS A 42 -16.77 -5.27 0.45
CA HIS A 42 -15.49 -4.68 0.76
C HIS A 42 -15.62 -3.73 1.97
N PRO A 43 -14.64 -3.64 2.88
CA PRO A 43 -14.75 -2.83 4.09
C PRO A 43 -15.11 -1.36 3.82
N LEU A 44 -14.50 -0.75 2.80
CA LEU A 44 -14.81 0.62 2.40
C LEU A 44 -16.25 0.82 1.89
N ASP A 45 -16.84 -0.20 1.25
CA ASP A 45 -18.24 -0.15 0.80
C ASP A 45 -19.19 -0.33 1.98
N GLU A 46 -18.86 -1.24 2.90
CA GLU A 46 -19.64 -1.44 4.13
C GLU A 46 -19.64 -0.21 5.04
N ALA A 47 -18.50 0.49 5.12
CA ALA A 47 -18.38 1.75 5.85
C ALA A 47 -18.94 2.97 5.07
N GLY A 48 -19.22 2.83 3.77
CA GLY A 48 -19.74 3.91 2.94
C GLY A 48 -18.74 5.05 2.68
N VAL A 49 -17.43 4.76 2.71
CA VAL A 49 -16.34 5.76 2.62
C VAL A 49 -15.37 5.49 1.46
N ARG A 50 -15.70 4.61 0.51
CA ARG A 50 -14.79 4.25 -0.59
C ARG A 50 -14.30 5.47 -1.39
N PRO A 51 -15.18 6.36 -1.90
CA PRO A 51 -14.71 7.51 -2.69
C PRO A 51 -13.76 8.40 -1.91
N GLU A 52 -14.05 8.66 -0.64
CA GLU A 52 -13.26 9.49 0.26
C GLU A 52 -11.92 8.83 0.59
N ALA A 53 -11.91 7.51 0.86
CA ALA A 53 -10.70 6.76 1.14
C ALA A 53 -9.75 6.73 -0.06
N GLU A 54 -10.27 6.48 -1.26
CA GLU A 54 -9.45 6.51 -2.48
C GLU A 54 -8.95 7.93 -2.80
N ALA A 55 -9.77 8.97 -2.56
CA ALA A 55 -9.34 10.35 -2.73
C ALA A 55 -8.23 10.73 -1.74
N ALA A 56 -8.37 10.35 -0.47
CA ALA A 56 -7.36 10.56 0.55
C ALA A 56 -6.06 9.83 0.21
N LEU A 57 -6.13 8.57 -0.28
CA LEU A 57 -4.95 7.83 -0.71
C LEU A 57 -4.25 8.51 -1.89
N ARG A 58 -4.99 8.98 -2.92
CA ARG A 58 -4.40 9.74 -4.03
C ARG A 58 -3.65 10.98 -3.54
N GLU A 59 -4.23 11.67 -2.57
CA GLU A 59 -3.64 12.87 -1.98
C GLU A 59 -2.39 12.56 -1.15
N VAL A 60 -2.38 11.46 -0.40
CA VAL A 60 -1.19 10.93 0.29
C VAL A 60 -0.08 10.65 -0.73
N LEU A 61 -0.38 9.97 -1.84
CA LEU A 61 0.62 9.60 -2.84
C LEU A 61 1.20 10.83 -3.57
N SER A 62 0.36 11.82 -3.92
CA SER A 62 0.84 13.07 -4.53
C SER A 62 1.79 13.81 -3.59
N ARG A 63 1.43 13.96 -2.30
CA ARG A 63 2.31 14.60 -1.32
C ARG A 63 3.58 13.80 -1.03
N TYR A 64 3.50 12.48 -1.06
CA TYR A 64 4.66 11.61 -0.87
C TYR A 64 5.68 11.75 -2.02
N GLU A 65 5.17 11.86 -3.24
CA GLU A 65 5.96 12.04 -4.46
C GLU A 65 6.60 13.44 -4.51
N GLU A 66 5.80 14.49 -4.34
CA GLU A 66 6.21 15.89 -4.49
C GLU A 66 6.97 16.43 -3.27
N GLY A 67 6.74 15.82 -2.10
CA GLY A 67 7.32 16.24 -0.83
C GLY A 67 8.80 15.89 -0.66
N GLY A 68 9.45 16.58 0.27
CA GLY A 68 10.80 16.24 0.74
C GLY A 68 10.81 15.05 1.70
N GLU A 69 12.00 14.69 2.20
CA GLU A 69 12.14 13.52 3.08
C GLU A 69 11.30 13.64 4.36
N ASP A 70 11.23 14.84 4.97
CA ASP A 70 10.41 15.08 6.16
C ASP A 70 8.92 14.77 5.91
N ALA A 71 8.40 15.13 4.73
CA ALA A 71 7.01 14.83 4.35
C ALA A 71 6.81 13.32 4.16
N ARG A 72 7.78 12.63 3.54
CA ARG A 72 7.71 11.17 3.35
C ARG A 72 7.73 10.43 4.68
N VAL A 73 8.60 10.85 5.61
CA VAL A 73 8.64 10.31 6.97
C VAL A 73 7.31 10.53 7.70
N ALA A 74 6.75 11.74 7.61
CA ALA A 74 5.47 12.05 8.24
C ALA A 74 4.32 11.21 7.67
N LEU A 75 4.25 11.03 6.34
CA LEU A 75 3.22 10.24 5.68
C LEU A 75 3.33 8.74 5.99
N ARG A 76 4.54 8.17 6.02
CA ARG A 76 4.75 6.78 6.48
C ARG A 76 4.27 6.62 7.92
N ALA A 77 4.63 7.56 8.80
CA ALA A 77 4.20 7.55 10.19
C ALA A 77 2.68 7.71 10.35
N LEU A 78 2.01 8.48 9.48
CA LEU A 78 0.56 8.59 9.45
C LEU A 78 -0.09 7.25 9.11
N LEU A 79 0.35 6.58 8.04
CA LEU A 79 -0.22 5.30 7.61
C LEU A 79 0.07 4.17 8.60
N ASP A 80 1.19 4.22 9.30
CA ASP A 80 1.49 3.27 10.38
C ASP A 80 0.50 3.39 11.55
N ARG A 81 0.17 4.63 11.95
CA ARG A 81 -0.86 4.90 12.98
C ARG A 81 -2.27 4.54 12.49
N CYS A 82 -2.59 4.83 11.23
CA CYS A 82 -3.89 4.58 10.61
C CYS A 82 -3.92 3.20 9.92
N GLY A 83 -3.69 2.15 10.71
CA GLY A 83 -3.53 0.79 10.21
C GLY A 83 -4.79 0.20 9.57
N SER A 84 -6.00 0.63 9.97
CA SER A 84 -7.27 0.15 9.39
C SER A 84 -7.53 0.77 8.02
N PHE A 85 -7.18 2.05 7.87
CA PHE A 85 -7.15 2.75 6.59
C PHE A 85 -6.17 2.06 5.64
N ARG A 86 -4.93 1.82 6.08
CA ARG A 86 -3.90 1.11 5.29
C ARG A 86 -4.36 -0.28 4.88
N TRP A 87 -4.99 -1.03 5.79
CA TRP A 87 -5.48 -2.38 5.51
C TRP A 87 -6.60 -2.41 4.46
N ALA A 88 -7.53 -1.45 4.51
CA ALA A 88 -8.71 -1.46 3.65
C ALA A 88 -8.54 -0.71 2.33
N THR A 89 -7.57 0.20 2.22
CA THR A 89 -7.52 1.18 1.13
C THR A 89 -6.44 0.84 0.12
N SER A 90 -6.85 0.68 -1.13
CA SER A 90 -5.97 0.52 -2.28
C SER A 90 -6.63 1.15 -3.49
N LEU A 91 -5.84 1.68 -4.43
CA LEU A 91 -6.38 2.18 -5.69
C LEU A 91 -6.51 1.04 -6.73
N PRO A 92 -7.47 1.13 -7.66
CA PRO A 92 -7.57 0.17 -8.76
C PRO A 92 -6.27 0.07 -9.56
N TYR A 93 -5.80 -1.17 -9.79
CA TYR A 93 -4.59 -1.43 -10.56
C TYR A 93 -4.89 -1.59 -12.05
N GLU A 94 -4.23 -0.78 -12.87
CA GLU A 94 -4.17 -0.94 -14.32
C GLU A 94 -2.75 -1.39 -14.72
N PRO A 95 -2.57 -2.43 -15.57
CA PRO A 95 -1.26 -2.92 -15.98
C PRO A 95 -0.64 -2.02 -17.06
N THR A 96 -0.44 -0.75 -16.71
CA THR A 96 0.21 0.30 -17.51
C THR A 96 1.41 0.86 -16.74
N GLN A 97 2.28 1.62 -17.39
CA GLN A 97 3.38 2.31 -16.69
C GLN A 97 2.88 3.16 -15.52
N ARG A 98 1.80 3.92 -15.73
CA ARG A 98 1.19 4.77 -14.70
C ARG A 98 0.65 3.93 -13.53
N GLY A 99 -0.12 2.89 -13.83
CA GLY A 99 -0.73 2.05 -12.78
C GLY A 99 0.30 1.25 -12.00
N PHE A 100 1.35 0.75 -12.66
CA PHE A 100 2.47 0.09 -11.98
C PHE A 100 3.23 1.05 -11.06
N ARG A 101 3.57 2.24 -11.56
CA ARG A 101 4.24 3.28 -10.76
C ARG A 101 3.42 3.70 -9.56
N GLN A 102 2.11 3.92 -9.73
CA GLN A 102 1.21 4.26 -8.63
C GLN A 102 1.21 3.17 -7.56
N ARG A 103 1.12 1.90 -7.95
CA ARG A 103 1.16 0.80 -6.98
C ARG A 103 2.53 0.64 -6.29
N LEU A 104 3.62 0.98 -6.98
CA LEU A 104 4.94 1.07 -6.35
C LEU A 104 4.99 2.19 -5.30
N LEU A 105 4.39 3.35 -5.56
CA LEU A 105 4.30 4.43 -4.57
C LEU A 105 3.49 4.00 -3.34
N GLU A 106 2.38 3.29 -3.53
CA GLU A 106 1.61 2.70 -2.43
C GLU A 106 2.49 1.77 -1.57
N ILE A 107 3.21 0.84 -2.21
CA ILE A 107 4.19 -0.04 -1.51
C ILE A 107 5.26 0.78 -0.77
N SER A 108 5.74 1.86 -1.39
CA SER A 108 6.81 2.71 -0.86
C SER A 108 6.39 3.48 0.39
N VAL A 109 5.17 4.04 0.40
CA VAL A 109 4.64 4.79 1.54
C VAL A 109 4.12 3.88 2.66
N GLU A 110 3.70 2.65 2.34
CA GLU A 110 3.35 1.63 3.34
C GLU A 110 4.57 1.08 4.10
N ASP A 111 5.78 1.21 3.53
CA ASP A 111 7.08 0.85 4.08
C ASP A 111 7.13 -0.54 4.73
N GLN A 112 6.95 -1.58 3.91
CA GLN A 112 6.90 -3.01 4.29
C GLN A 112 5.63 -3.46 5.02
N GLY A 113 4.77 -2.55 5.46
CA GLY A 113 3.51 -2.92 6.10
C GLY A 113 3.71 -3.68 7.42
N ILE A 114 2.77 -4.58 7.74
CA ILE A 114 2.84 -5.43 8.95
C ILE A 114 3.83 -6.59 8.75
N ASP A 115 3.92 -7.13 7.54
CA ASP A 115 4.80 -8.25 7.19
C ASP A 115 5.49 -7.97 5.85
N GLY A 116 6.80 -7.72 5.91
CA GLY A 116 7.60 -7.45 4.70
C GLY A 116 7.61 -8.61 3.69
N ARG A 117 7.27 -9.84 4.11
CA ARG A 117 7.13 -10.98 3.20
C ARG A 117 5.92 -10.84 2.29
N ASP A 118 4.80 -10.36 2.83
CA ASP A 118 3.59 -10.10 2.04
C ASP A 118 3.85 -8.99 1.02
N MET A 119 4.60 -7.95 1.41
CA MET A 119 5.06 -6.91 0.49
C MET A 119 5.89 -7.50 -0.65
N MET A 120 6.89 -8.35 -0.35
CA MET A 120 7.75 -8.99 -1.34
C MET A 120 7.00 -9.92 -2.30
N VAL A 121 6.04 -10.71 -1.80
CA VAL A 121 5.17 -11.56 -2.62
C VAL A 121 4.27 -10.70 -3.52
N GLY A 122 3.66 -9.65 -2.95
CA GLY A 122 2.83 -8.69 -3.68
C GLY A 122 3.59 -7.99 -4.79
N LEU A 123 4.82 -7.53 -4.51
CA LEU A 123 5.70 -6.89 -5.47
C LEU A 123 6.10 -7.82 -6.62
N ASN A 124 6.38 -9.10 -6.34
CA ASN A 124 6.69 -10.08 -7.39
C ASN A 124 5.47 -10.32 -8.30
N GLY A 125 4.28 -10.51 -7.71
CA GLY A 125 3.04 -10.68 -8.47
C GLY A 125 2.68 -9.45 -9.31
N LEU A 126 2.88 -8.25 -8.76
CA LEU A 126 2.69 -6.98 -9.46
C LEU A 126 3.66 -6.83 -10.64
N SER A 127 4.94 -7.13 -10.41
CA SER A 127 5.99 -7.07 -11.44
C SER A 127 5.73 -8.06 -12.57
N GLY A 128 5.25 -9.28 -12.26
CA GLY A 128 4.81 -10.26 -13.26
C GLY A 128 3.70 -9.70 -14.16
N LYS A 129 2.60 -9.22 -13.56
CA LYS A 129 1.47 -8.65 -14.30
C LYS A 129 1.87 -7.47 -15.19
N ALA A 130 2.76 -6.59 -14.71
CA ALA A 130 3.24 -5.46 -15.50
C ALA A 130 4.12 -5.90 -16.67
N ARG A 131 5.04 -6.85 -16.46
CA ARG A 131 5.87 -7.42 -17.54
C ARG A 131 5.02 -8.13 -18.59
N ASP A 132 4.03 -8.90 -18.17
CA ASP A 132 3.10 -9.61 -19.09
C ASP A 132 2.32 -8.62 -19.98
N ALA A 133 2.08 -7.40 -19.48
CA ALA A 133 1.47 -6.31 -20.22
C ALA A 133 2.48 -5.46 -21.03
N GLY A 134 3.76 -5.85 -21.07
CA GLY A 134 4.81 -5.15 -21.82
C GLY A 134 5.33 -3.88 -21.16
N VAL A 135 5.08 -3.67 -19.87
CA VAL A 135 5.61 -2.52 -19.12
C VAL A 135 7.10 -2.73 -18.86
N ASP A 136 7.93 -1.75 -19.25
CA ASP A 136 9.32 -1.69 -18.79
C ASP A 136 9.37 -1.25 -17.32
N ILE A 137 9.42 -2.23 -16.41
CA ILE A 137 9.31 -2.00 -14.97
C ILE A 137 10.61 -1.50 -14.33
N ARG A 138 11.78 -1.74 -14.95
CA ARG A 138 13.07 -1.50 -14.28
C ARG A 138 13.31 -0.01 -13.98
N PRO A 139 13.04 0.94 -14.90
CA PRO A 139 13.15 2.36 -14.59
C PRO A 139 12.23 2.79 -13.45
N LEU A 140 10.98 2.30 -13.46
CA LEU A 140 9.96 2.65 -12.47
C LEU A 140 10.31 2.15 -11.06
N LEU A 141 10.88 0.95 -10.97
CA LEU A 141 11.41 0.41 -9.72
C LEU A 141 12.55 1.27 -9.14
N ARG A 142 13.50 1.72 -9.98
CA ARG A 142 14.60 2.58 -9.54
C ARG A 142 14.12 3.95 -9.11
N GLU A 143 13.19 4.52 -9.85
CA GLU A 143 12.57 5.80 -9.55
C GLU A 143 11.93 5.79 -8.16
N VAL A 144 11.04 4.81 -7.91
CA VAL A 144 10.35 4.72 -6.62
C VAL A 144 11.28 4.28 -5.49
N ALA A 145 12.31 3.47 -5.78
CA ALA A 145 13.34 3.15 -4.80
C ALA A 145 14.06 4.41 -4.28
N ALA A 146 14.26 5.43 -5.13
CA ALA A 146 14.88 6.70 -4.71
C ALA A 146 14.01 7.51 -3.74
N LEU A 147 12.69 7.28 -3.74
CA LEU A 147 11.74 7.91 -2.81
C LEU A 147 11.54 7.08 -1.53
N SER A 148 11.95 5.81 -1.54
CA SER A 148 11.63 4.84 -0.50
C SER A 148 12.57 4.93 0.71
N SER A 149 12.04 4.53 1.87
CA SER A 149 12.79 4.40 3.11
C SER A 149 14.01 3.48 2.94
N ASP A 150 15.13 3.86 3.53
CA ASP A 150 16.35 3.06 3.63
C ASP A 150 16.50 2.32 4.97
N VAL A 151 15.48 2.41 5.84
CA VAL A 151 15.45 1.75 7.15
C VAL A 151 15.09 0.26 7.00
N ASP A 152 15.90 -0.62 7.58
CA ASP A 152 15.63 -2.06 7.64
C ASP A 152 14.89 -2.41 8.94
N VAL A 153 13.57 -2.22 8.92
CA VAL A 153 12.71 -2.43 10.09
C VAL A 153 12.48 -3.92 10.43
N GLN A 154 12.54 -4.80 9.44
CA GLN A 154 12.17 -6.22 9.57
C GLN A 154 13.34 -7.20 9.38
N GLY A 155 14.57 -6.70 9.18
CA GLY A 155 15.77 -7.52 8.98
C GLY A 155 15.83 -8.23 7.62
N MET A 156 15.02 -7.80 6.65
CA MET A 156 14.94 -8.35 5.29
C MET A 156 15.54 -7.39 4.24
N GLY A 157 16.00 -6.22 4.70
CA GLY A 157 16.37 -5.08 3.87
C GLY A 157 15.29 -4.00 3.92
N SER A 158 15.68 -2.75 3.66
CA SER A 158 14.76 -1.63 3.54
C SER A 158 13.91 -1.69 2.28
N THR A 159 12.77 -0.97 2.25
CA THR A 159 11.89 -0.89 1.07
C THR A 159 12.67 -0.44 -0.16
N ARG A 160 13.57 0.54 -0.01
CA ARG A 160 14.52 0.95 -1.05
C ARG A 160 15.36 -0.21 -1.56
N SER A 161 15.99 -0.97 -0.65
CA SER A 161 16.85 -2.09 -1.04
C SER A 161 16.07 -3.20 -1.75
N ILE A 162 14.85 -3.48 -1.31
CA ILE A 162 13.97 -4.50 -1.90
C ILE A 162 13.58 -4.09 -3.33
N LEU A 163 13.17 -2.83 -3.54
CA LEU A 163 12.85 -2.33 -4.87
C LEU A 163 14.06 -2.33 -5.81
N LEU A 164 15.27 -2.01 -5.31
CA LEU A 164 16.50 -2.08 -6.11
C LEU A 164 16.85 -3.53 -6.49
N ARG A 165 16.76 -4.49 -5.56
CA ARG A 165 16.94 -5.91 -5.85
C ARG A 165 15.95 -6.41 -6.90
N ALA A 166 14.70 -5.94 -6.87
CA ALA A 166 13.69 -6.27 -7.87
C ALA A 166 14.09 -5.90 -9.31
N THR A 167 15.00 -4.91 -9.48
CA THR A 167 15.50 -4.52 -10.80
C THR A 167 16.45 -5.55 -11.41
N GLU A 168 17.11 -6.34 -10.56
CA GLU A 168 18.14 -7.32 -10.90
C GLU A 168 17.55 -8.72 -11.09
N MET A 169 16.40 -9.00 -10.47
CA MET A 169 15.77 -10.32 -10.56
C MET A 169 15.22 -10.62 -11.96
N GLU A 170 15.62 -11.76 -12.51
CA GLU A 170 14.97 -12.42 -13.64
C GLU A 170 13.70 -13.18 -13.16
N PRO A 171 12.66 -13.32 -14.01
CA PRO A 171 11.47 -14.09 -13.63
C PRO A 171 11.79 -15.60 -13.56
N PRO A 172 11.34 -16.40 -12.56
CA PRO A 172 10.66 -16.11 -11.30
C PRO A 172 11.57 -16.45 -10.10
N ALA A 173 12.63 -15.69 -9.86
CA ALA A 173 13.44 -15.89 -8.65
C ALA A 173 12.64 -15.46 -7.41
N LEU A 174 12.57 -16.34 -6.39
CA LEU A 174 12.12 -15.95 -5.05
C LEU A 174 13.30 -15.30 -4.31
N TRP A 175 12.98 -14.22 -3.59
CA TRP A 175 13.88 -13.33 -2.84
C TRP A 175 14.90 -14.04 -1.96
#